data_AF-R6QD24-F1
#
_entry.id   AF-R6QD24-F1
#
_cell.length_a   1.000
_cell.length_b   1.000
_cell.length_c   1.000
_cell.angle_alpha   90.00
_cell.angle_beta   90.00
_cell.angle_gamma   90.00
#
_symmetry.space_group_name_H-M   'P 1'
#
loop_
_entity.id
_entity.type
_entity.pdbx_description
1 polymer ?
#
loop_
_entity_poly.entity_id
_entity_poly.type
_entity_poly.pdbx_seq_one_letter_code
_entity_poly.pdbx_strand_id
1 'polypeptide(L)'
;MELNDGYLTIQAVRSHSNDEKDKEGRYLRRESFSGTCARSFYVGDVVKKEDIHAKFEDGVLHIELPAPQQTKALPENPNLIAIE
;
A
#
# COMPACT_ATOMS: atom_id res chain seq x y z
N MET A 1 9.57 0.40 -6.04
CA MET A 1 9.55 0.58 -4.58
C MET A 1 10.80 1.35 -4.21
N GLU A 2 10.68 2.32 -3.32
CA GLU A 2 11.76 3.21 -2.92
C GLU A 2 11.69 3.47 -1.41
N LEU A 3 12.82 3.41 -0.72
CA LEU A 3 12.95 3.78 0.68
C LEU A 3 13.77 5.07 0.74
N ASN A 4 13.17 6.15 1.23
CA ASN A 4 13.83 7.44 1.40
C ASN A 4 13.34 8.13 2.68
N ASP A 5 14.26 8.65 3.49
CA ASP A 5 13.98 9.39 4.73
C ASP A 5 12.94 8.72 5.64
N GLY A 6 13.04 7.40 5.83
CA GLY A 6 12.12 6.60 6.65
C GLY A 6 10.75 6.34 6.01
N TYR A 7 10.52 6.77 4.76
CA TYR A 7 9.31 6.49 3.99
C TYR A 7 9.53 5.41 2.94
N LEU A 8 8.70 4.37 2.99
CA LEU A 8 8.60 3.35 1.96
C LEU A 8 7.52 3.73 0.95
N THR A 9 7.91 4.04 -0.27
CA THR A 9 7.03 4.39 -1.38
C THR A 9 6.84 3.21 -2.34
N ILE A 10 5.59 2.80 -2.52
CA ILE A 10 5.16 1.77 -3.45
C ILE A 10 4.47 2.44 -4.64
N GLN A 11 4.90 2.10 -5.85
CA GLN A 11 4.34 2.61 -7.10
C GLN A 11 3.97 1.42 -7.99
N ALA A 12 2.80 1.49 -8.61
CA ALA A 12 2.32 0.46 -9.53
C ALA A 12 1.57 1.10 -10.72
N VAL A 13 1.67 0.46 -11.87
CA VAL A 13 0.94 0.84 -13.09
C VAL A 13 -0.02 -0.28 -13.43
N ARG A 14 -1.32 0.04 -13.50
CA ARG A 14 -2.36 -0.90 -13.94
C ARG A 14 -2.88 -0.48 -15.31
N SER A 15 -2.39 -1.15 -16.36
CA SER A 15 -2.73 -0.87 -17.76
C SER A 15 -3.89 -1.71 -18.32
N HIS A 16 -4.22 -2.84 -17.71
CA HIS A 16 -5.31 -3.70 -18.17
C HIS A 16 -6.68 -3.15 -17.74
N SER A 17 -7.59 -3.01 -18.71
CA SER A 17 -9.01 -2.77 -18.47
C SER A 17 -9.83 -3.82 -19.23
N ASN A 18 -10.67 -4.56 -18.50
CA ASN A 18 -11.72 -5.42 -19.07
C ASN A 18 -13.02 -4.63 -19.14
N ASP A 19 -12.95 -3.38 -19.61
CA ASP A 19 -14.11 -2.51 -19.66
C ASP A 19 -15.00 -2.91 -20.85
N GLU A 20 -16.31 -3.05 -20.61
CA GLU A 20 -17.27 -3.32 -21.68
C GLU A 20 -17.50 -2.05 -22.50
N LYS A 21 -17.41 -2.21 -23.83
CA LYS A 21 -17.61 -1.13 -24.80
C LYS A 21 -18.72 -1.46 -25.78
N ASP A 22 -19.48 -0.45 -26.21
CA ASP A 22 -20.45 -0.59 -27.30
C ASP A 22 -19.75 -0.67 -28.67
N LYS A 23 -20.52 -0.86 -29.74
CA LYS A 23 -20.00 -0.93 -31.12
C LYS A 23 -19.31 0.35 -31.59
N GLU A 24 -19.55 1.48 -30.92
CA GLU A 24 -18.93 2.78 -31.20
C GLU A 24 -17.75 3.08 -30.26
N GLY A 25 -17.37 2.11 -29.41
CA GLY A 25 -16.21 2.20 -28.52
C GLY A 25 -16.45 2.96 -27.22
N ARG A 26 -17.70 3.33 -26.91
CA ARG A 26 -18.06 4.01 -25.66
C ARG A 26 -18.09 3.01 -24.51
N TYR A 27 -17.57 3.43 -23.35
CA TYR A 27 -17.67 2.62 -22.12
C TYR A 27 -19.12 2.47 -21.69
N LEU A 28 -19.57 1.23 -21.55
CA LEU A 28 -20.86 0.87 -20.94
C LEU A 28 -20.72 0.79 -19.42
N ARG A 29 -19.61 0.23 -18.94
CA ARG A 29 -19.34 0.02 -17.51
C ARG A 29 -17.84 -0.07 -17.22
N ARG A 30 -17.41 0.60 -16.15
CA ARG A 30 -16.02 0.58 -15.66
C ARG A 30 -16.03 0.57 -14.14
N GLU A 31 -15.73 -0.60 -13.56
CA GLU A 31 -15.65 -0.79 -12.10
C GLU A 31 -14.21 -0.89 -11.60
N SER A 32 -13.26 -1.05 -12.52
CA SER A 32 -11.85 -1.23 -12.21
C SER A 32 -11.05 0.02 -12.56
N PHE A 33 -10.20 0.45 -11.63
CA PHE A 33 -9.24 1.51 -11.89
C PHE A 33 -8.19 1.08 -12.91
N SER A 34 -7.86 1.95 -13.87
CA SER A 34 -6.68 1.82 -14.72
C SER A 34 -5.92 3.15 -14.70
N GLY A 35 -4.60 3.06 -14.57
CA GLY A 35 -3.72 4.19 -14.32
C GLY A 35 -2.56 3.82 -13.39
N THR A 36 -1.81 4.85 -12.99
CA THR A 36 -0.70 4.73 -12.04
C THR A 36 -1.21 5.04 -10.64
N CYS A 37 -0.80 4.25 -9.65
CA CYS A 37 -1.03 4.56 -8.25
C CYS A 37 0.30 4.55 -7.48
N ALA A 38 0.39 5.42 -6.48
CA ALA A 38 1.52 5.50 -5.56
C ALA A 38 1.00 5.64 -4.13
N ARG A 39 1.64 4.97 -3.18
CA ARG A 39 1.37 5.11 -1.75
C ARG A 39 2.66 5.05 -0.96
N SER A 40 2.81 5.94 0.00
CA SER A 40 3.98 6.01 0.88
C SER A 40 3.56 5.71 2.32
N PHE A 41 4.38 4.93 3.01
CA PHE A 41 4.20 4.56 4.42
C PHE A 41 5.45 4.98 5.20
N TYR A 42 5.27 5.62 6.34
CA TYR A 42 6.38 5.84 7.26
C TYR A 42 6.70 4.52 7.97
N VAL A 43 7.93 4.05 7.81
CA VAL A 43 8.42 2.77 8.35
C VAL A 43 9.54 2.97 9.39
N GLY A 44 9.92 4.22 9.65
CA GLY A 44 10.96 4.57 10.60
C GLY A 44 12.35 4.65 9.97
N ASP A 45 13.25 5.34 10.66
CA ASP A 45 14.57 5.70 10.13
C ASP A 45 15.61 4.57 10.30
N VAL A 46 15.25 3.54 11.05
CA VAL A 46 16.11 2.39 11.38
C VAL A 46 16.00 1.24 10.37
N VAL A 47 14.94 1.23 9.56
CA VAL A 47 14.73 0.19 8.54
C VAL A 47 15.72 0.41 7.41
N LYS A 48 16.50 -0.62 7.07
CA LYS A 48 17.41 -0.58 5.94
C LYS A 48 16.83 -1.34 4.77
N LYS A 49 17.33 -1.05 3.56
CA LYS A 49 16.87 -1.70 2.33
C LYS A 49 17.03 -3.21 2.38
N GLU A 50 18.09 -3.69 3.02
CA GLU A 50 18.42 -5.12 3.13
C GLU A 50 17.44 -5.88 4.03
N ASP A 51 16.72 -5.19 4.92
CA ASP A 51 15.75 -5.79 5.82
C ASP A 51 14.35 -5.93 5.16
N ILE A 52 14.13 -5.28 4.02
CA ILE A 52 12.85 -5.27 3.32
C ILE A 52 12.74 -6.49 2.41
N HIS A 53 11.80 -7.37 2.74
CA HIS A 53 11.48 -8.54 1.92
C HIS A 53 10.11 -8.34 1.28
N ALA A 54 9.97 -8.70 0.00
CA ALA A 54 8.70 -8.51 -0.70
C ALA A 54 8.39 -9.70 -1.61
N LYS A 55 7.13 -10.11 -1.64
CA LYS A 55 6.59 -11.17 -2.51
C LYS A 55 5.30 -10.67 -3.16
N PHE A 56 5.14 -10.93 -4.45
CA PHE A 56 3.89 -10.67 -5.17
C PHE A 56 3.26 -12.00 -5.59
N GLU A 57 2.06 -12.26 -5.09
CA GLU A 57 1.34 -13.51 -5.32
C GLU A 57 -0.16 -13.21 -5.34
N ASP A 58 -0.90 -13.85 -6.24
CA ASP A 58 -2.36 -13.72 -6.39
C ASP A 58 -2.89 -12.27 -6.43
N GLY A 59 -2.12 -11.36 -7.02
CA GLY A 59 -2.50 -9.95 -7.16
C GLY A 59 -2.23 -9.09 -5.91
N VAL A 60 -1.59 -9.65 -4.88
CA VAL A 60 -1.27 -8.98 -3.63
C VAL A 60 0.24 -8.83 -3.46
N LEU A 61 0.70 -7.61 -3.19
CA LEU A 61 2.09 -7.33 -2.83
C LEU A 61 2.24 -7.42 -1.30
N HIS A 62 2.86 -8.49 -0.84
CA HIS A 62 3.25 -8.68 0.56
C HIS A 62 4.63 -8.06 0.78
N ILE A 63 4.75 -7.21 1.80
CA ILE A 63 6.01 -6.56 2.20
C ILE A 63 6.22 -6.84 3.68
N GLU A 64 7.35 -7.45 4.00
CA GLU A 64 7.80 -7.76 5.35
C GLU A 64 8.95 -6.84 5.74
N LEU A 65 8.83 -6.27 6.94
CA LEU A 65 9.74 -5.29 7.50
C LEU A 65 10.01 -5.70 8.96
N PRO A 66 11.20 -5.45 9.51
CA PRO A 66 11.46 -5.68 10.93
C PRO A 66 10.52 -4.82 11.77
N ALA A 67 10.00 -5.38 12.85
CA ALA A 67 9.18 -4.62 13.77
C ALA A 67 9.99 -3.42 14.30
N PRO A 68 9.45 -2.20 14.29
CA PRO A 68 10.13 -1.08 14.91
C PRO A 68 10.38 -1.44 16.37
N GLN A 69 11.62 -1.26 16.84
CA GLN A 69 11.91 -1.33 18.27
C GLN A 69 10.97 -0.36 18.96
N GLN A 70 10.03 -0.88 19.75
CA GLN A 70 9.04 -0.08 20.46
C GLN A 70 9.75 0.86 21.44
N THR A 71 10.09 2.07 20.99
CA THR A 71 10.37 3.15 21.91
C THR A 71 9.04 3.72 22.36
N LYS A 72 8.55 3.13 23.47
CA LYS A 72 7.41 3.51 24.29
C LYS A 72 6.04 3.08 23.77
N ALA A 73 5.25 2.51 24.69
CA ALA A 73 3.84 2.23 24.50
C ALA A 73 3.14 3.47 23.93
N LEU A 74 2.26 3.26 22.95
CA LEU A 74 1.36 4.31 22.48
C LEU A 74 0.66 4.91 23.72
N PRO A 75 0.58 6.25 23.85
CA PRO A 75 -0.16 6.85 24.95
C PRO A 75 -1.58 6.30 24.96
N GLU A 76 -2.08 5.94 26.14
CA GLU A 76 -3.46 5.47 26.30
C GLU A 76 -4.39 6.48 25.65
N ASN A 77 -5.18 6.05 24.66
CA ASN A 77 -6.07 6.94 23.95
C ASN A 77 -7.22 7.33 24.90
N PRO A 78 -7.29 8.61 25.34
CA PRO A 78 -8.31 9.02 26.30
C PRO A 78 -9.74 8.94 25.75
N ASN A 79 -9.90 8.75 24.44
CA ASN A 79 -11.19 8.65 23.74
C ASN A 79 -11.62 7.20 23.45
N LEU A 80 -10.97 6.19 24.05
CA LEU A 80 -11.35 4.79 23.86
C LEU A 80 -12.55 4.47 24.75
N ILE A 81 -13.73 4.26 24.15
CA ILE A 81 -14.93 3.79 24.86
C ILE A 81 -15.03 2.29 24.60
N ALA A 82 -14.76 1.49 25.64
CA ALA A 82 -15.01 0.04 25.59
C ALA A 82 -16.52 -0.22 25.65
N ILE A 83 -16.99 -1.17 24.85
CA ILE A 83 -18.38 -1.65 24.86
C ILE A 83 -18.36 -3.03 25.53
N GLU A 84 -19.19 -3.22 26.56
CA GLU A 84 -19.49 -4.53 27.18
C GLU A 84 -20.53 -5.33 26.37
#